data_AF-A0A9X3WKF5-F1
#
_entry.id   AF-A0A9X3WKF5-F1
#
_cell.length_a   1.000
_cell.length_b   1.000
_cell.length_c   1.000
_cell.angle_alpha   90.00
_cell.angle_beta   90.00
_cell.angle_gamma   90.00
#
_symmetry.space_group_name_H-M   'P 1'
#
loop_
_entity.id
_entity.type
_entity.pdbx_description
1 polymer ?
#
loop_
_entity_poly.entity_id
_entity_poly.type
_entity_poly.pdbx_seq_one_letter_code
_entity_poly.pdbx_strand_id
1 'polypeptide(L)' 'MLKETMEFENTIDAINHLTEDDAKSLLRLVYGFVNTAMTRNGGDKVKLEVVEKVSDIYKRIPDLNELRNK' A
#
# COMPACT_ATOMS: atom_id res chain seq x y z
N MET A 1 16.72 6.77 -8.00
CA MET A 1 16.97 5.51 -8.72
C MET A 1 17.38 4.38 -7.78
N LEU A 2 18.65 4.19 -7.38
CA LEU A 2 19.04 3.03 -6.53
C LEU A 2 18.28 2.92 -5.18
N LYS A 3 17.98 4.04 -4.53
CA LYS A 3 17.26 4.07 -3.24
C LYS A 3 15.78 3.71 -3.38
N GLU A 4 15.12 4.23 -4.41
CA GLU A 4 13.69 3.97 -4.68
C GLU A 4 13.45 2.51 -5.04
N THR A 5 14.39 1.89 -5.78
CA THR A 5 14.31 0.46 -6.10
C THR A 5 14.46 -0.41 -4.85
N MET A 6 15.37 -0.06 -3.93
CA MET A 6 15.50 -0.79 -2.65
C MET A 6 14.27 -0.64 -1.75
N GLU A 7 13.68 0.56 -1.66
CA GLU A 7 12.44 0.78 -0.89
C GLU A 7 11.26 -0.02 -1.47
N PHE A 8 11.18 -0.14 -2.79
CA PHE A 8 10.18 -0.96 -3.46
C PHE A 8 10.37 -2.45 -3.16
N GLU A 9 11.58 -2.99 -3.30
CA GLU A 9 11.87 -4.39 -2.99
C GLU A 9 11.61 -4.73 -1.52
N ASN A 10 12.01 -3.86 -0.58
CA ASN A 10 11.73 -4.04 0.85
C ASN A 10 10.22 -4.04 1.15
N THR A 11 9.44 -3.24 0.43
CA THR A 11 7.98 -3.22 0.55
C THR A 11 7.38 -4.54 0.06
N ILE A 12 7.85 -5.07 -1.07
CA ILE A 12 7.42 -6.37 -1.60
C ILE A 12 7.78 -7.49 -0.62
N ASP A 13 8.99 -7.47 -0.09
CA ASP A 13 9.42 -8.45 0.90
C ASP A 13 8.55 -8.39 2.17
N ALA A 14 8.25 -7.20 2.67
CA ALA A 14 7.38 -7.03 3.83
C ALA A 14 5.94 -7.53 3.59
N ILE A 15 5.41 -7.40 2.37
CA ILE A 15 4.10 -7.95 1.98
C ILE A 15 4.14 -9.49 1.94
N ASN A 16 5.24 -10.08 1.44
CA ASN A 16 5.39 -11.54 1.37
C ASN A 16 5.41 -12.21 2.74
N HIS A 17 5.74 -11.46 3.80
CA HIS A 17 5.73 -11.92 5.19
C HIS A 17 4.40 -11.68 5.92
N LEU A 18 3.36 -11.20 5.23
CA LEU A 18 2.02 -11.08 5.80
C LEU A 18 1.36 -12.46 5.94
N THR A 19 0.50 -12.60 6.95
CA THR A 19 -0.40 -13.75 7.03
C THR A 19 -1.43 -13.69 5.91
N GLU A 20 -2.06 -14.82 5.57
CA GLU A 20 -3.08 -14.85 4.52
C GLU A 20 -4.24 -13.87 4.79
N ASP A 21 -4.68 -13.76 6.05
CA ASP A 21 -5.76 -12.86 6.44
C ASP A 21 -5.35 -11.38 6.40
N ASP A 22 -4.11 -11.07 6.77
CA ASP A 22 -3.55 -9.71 6.66
C ASP A 22 -3.39 -9.31 5.19
N ALA A 23 -2.91 -10.22 4.34
CA ALA A 23 -2.77 -10.00 2.90
C ALA A 23 -4.13 -9.78 2.23
N LYS A 24 -5.15 -10.57 2.58
CA LYS A 24 -6.53 -10.37 2.10
C LYS A 24 -7.09 -9.02 2.53
N SER A 25 -6.79 -8.57 3.75
CA SER A 25 -7.24 -7.27 4.27
C SER A 25 -6.57 -6.11 3.54
N LEU A 26 -5.24 -6.20 3.31
CA LEU A 26 -4.49 -5.23 2.52
C LEU A 26 -5.02 -5.14 1.08
N LEU A 27 -5.30 -6.29 0.44
CA LEU A 27 -5.86 -6.34 -0.92
C LEU A 27 -7.23 -5.65 -0.99
N ARG A 28 -8.12 -5.91 -0.02
CA ARG A 28 -9.44 -5.25 0.06
C ARG A 28 -9.32 -3.74 0.19
N LEU A 29 -8.36 -3.28 0.97
CA LEU A 29 -8.11 -1.86 1.20
C LEU A 29 -7.60 -1.16 -0.07
N VAL A 30 -6.60 -1.74 -0.75
CA VAL A 30 -6.10 -1.25 -2.05
C VAL A 30 -7.23 -1.21 -3.10
N TYR A 31 -8.02 -2.28 -3.19
CA TYR A 31 -9.18 -2.35 -4.09
C TYR A 31 -10.20 -1.24 -3.80
N GLY A 32 -10.50 -0.97 -2.52
CA GLY A 32 -11.41 0.10 -2.12
C GLY A 32 -10.96 1.47 -2.60
N PHE A 33 -9.66 1.76 -2.52
CA PHE A 33 -9.09 3.01 -3.06
C PHE A 33 -9.18 3.07 -4.59
N VAL A 34 -8.76 2.01 -5.29
CA VAL A 34 -8.82 1.96 -6.77
C VAL A 34 -10.26 2.10 -7.26
N ASN A 35 -11.20 1.37 -6.67
CA ASN A 35 -12.61 1.47 -7.03
C ASN A 35 -13.16 2.88 -6.79
N THR A 36 -12.76 3.54 -5.70
CA THR A 36 -13.14 4.93 -5.42
C THR A 36 -12.61 5.89 -6.51
N ALA A 37 -11.37 5.70 -6.95
CA ALA A 37 -10.78 6.49 -8.05
C ALA A 37 -11.47 6.25 -9.40
N MET A 38 -11.91 5.03 -9.67
CA MET A 38 -12.55 4.65 -10.94
C MET A 38 -14.02 5.06 -11.01
N THR A 39 -14.73 5.11 -9.88
CA THR A 39 -16.19 5.31 -9.83
C THR A 39 -16.63 6.71 -9.44
N ARG A 40 -15.76 7.52 -8.81
CA ARG A 40 -16.11 8.90 -8.45
C ARG A 40 -15.86 9.87 -9.60
N ASN A 41 -16.77 10.85 -9.77
CA ASN A 41 -16.72 11.95 -10.75
C ASN A 41 -15.62 13.00 -10.46
N GLY A 42 -14.47 12.60 -9.87
CA GLY A 42 -13.39 13.52 -9.51
C GLY A 42 -12.22 13.55 -10.50
N GLY A 43 -12.27 12.74 -11.57
CA GLY A 43 -11.24 12.71 -12.61
C GLY A 43 -9.85 12.37 -12.06
N ASP A 44 -8.80 12.91 -12.68
CA ASP A 44 -7.41 12.55 -12.36
C ASP A 44 -6.97 12.98 -10.95
N LYS A 45 -7.61 13.98 -10.35
CA LYS A 45 -7.33 14.42 -8.97
C LYS A 45 -7.59 13.30 -7.96
N VAL A 46 -8.72 12.59 -8.07
CA VAL A 46 -9.05 11.50 -7.14
C VAL A 46 -8.15 10.30 -7.37
N LYS A 47 -7.71 10.05 -8.61
CA LYS A 47 -6.71 9.01 -8.90
C LYS A 47 -5.39 9.30 -8.21
N LEU A 48 -4.90 10.54 -8.28
CA LEU A 48 -3.66 10.98 -7.62
C LEU A 48 -3.75 10.84 -6.09
N GLU A 49 -4.84 11.29 -5.46
CA GLU A 49 -5.05 11.13 -4.02
C GLU A 49 -5.09 9.64 -3.59
N VAL A 50 -5.62 8.77 -4.44
CA VAL A 50 -5.65 7.32 -4.20
C VAL A 50 -4.26 6.70 -4.32
N VAL A 51 -3.48 7.11 -5.32
CA VAL A 51 -2.10 6.64 -5.50
C VAL A 51 -1.23 7.05 -4.30
N GLU A 52 -1.34 8.30 -3.83
CA GLU A 52 -0.63 8.76 -2.63
C GLU A 52 -1.02 7.95 -1.39
N LYS A 53 -2.31 7.74 -1.14
CA LYS A 53 -2.77 6.95 0.01
C LYS A 53 -2.24 5.52 -0.01
N VAL A 54 -2.31 4.86 -1.17
CA VAL A 54 -1.79 3.50 -1.34
C VAL A 54 -0.27 3.47 -1.13
N SER A 55 0.46 4.44 -1.68
CA SER A 55 1.92 4.56 -1.48
C SER A 55 2.28 4.74 -0.01
N ASP A 56 1.55 5.58 0.73
CA ASP A 56 1.81 5.84 2.15
C ASP A 56 1.52 4.62 3.04
N ILE A 57 0.54 3.80 2.69
CA ILE A 57 0.28 2.52 3.38
C ILE A 57 1.48 1.59 3.23
N TYR A 58 1.97 1.44 1.99
CA TYR A 58 3.13 0.60 1.70
C TYR A 58 4.39 1.05 2.45
N LYS A 59 4.67 2.36 2.48
CA LYS A 59 5.81 2.93 3.22
C LYS A 59 5.77 2.66 4.72
N ARG A 60 4.58 2.46 5.30
CA ARG A 60 4.40 2.22 6.74
C ARG A 60 4.48 0.75 7.13
N ILE A 61 4.49 -0.18 6.19
CA ILE A 61 4.54 -1.63 6.50
C ILE A 61 5.80 -2.00 7.30
N PRO A 62 7.02 -1.51 6.98
CA PRO A 62 8.21 -1.77 7.79
C PRO A 62 8.05 -1.33 9.25
N ASP A 63 7.56 -0.11 9.49
CA ASP A 63 7.33 0.42 10.84
C ASP A 63 6.31 -0.42 11.64
N LEU A 64 5.25 -0.89 10.98
CA LEU A 64 4.23 -1.76 11.60
C LEU A 64 4.80 -3.14 11.94
N ASN A 65 5.68 -3.67 11.11
CA ASN A 65 6.39 -4.93 11.38
C ASN A 65 7.35 -4.80 12.57
N GLU A 66 8.05 -3.67 12.70
CA GLU A 66 8.89 -3.40 13.88
C GLU A 66 8.08 -3.34 15.18
N LEU A 67 6.89 -2.72 15.15
CA LEU A 67 5.99 -2.67 16.31
C LEU A 67 5.46 -4.04 16.70
N ARG A 68 5.20 -4.93 15.74
CA ARG A 68 4.73 -6.30 15.99
C ARG A 68 5.80 -7.20 16.61
N ASN A 69 7.06 -6.91 16.34
CA ASN A 69 8.21 -7.68 16.82
C ASN A 69 8.77 -7.19 18.18
N LYS A 70 8.17 -6.16 18.78
CA LYS A 70 8.43 -5.69 20.15
C LYS A 70 7.45 -6.31 21.15
#